data_AF-A0A1J3GQA4-F1
#
_entry.id   AF-A0A1J3GQA4-F1
#
_cell.length_a   1.000
_cell.length_b   1.000
_cell.length_c   1.000
_cell.angle_alpha   90.00
_cell.angle_beta   90.00
_cell.angle_gamma   90.00
#
_symmetry.space_group_name_H-M   'P 1'
#
loop_
_entity.id
_entity.type
_entity.pdbx_description
1 polymer ?
#
loop_
_entity_poly.entity_id
_entity_poly.type
_entity_poly.pdbx_seq_one_letter_code
_entity_poly.pdbx_strand_id
1 'polypeptide(L)'
;MYGMLGIQMQRAMFVLTLLSVPLSVIWYNTEHILLFFGQDESIATMAGSYARFMIPSIFAYGLLQCVNRFLQAQSNVFPLVFCSGIATSLHVLLCWVLVLKSGLGYLV
;
A
#
# COMPACT_ATOMS: atom_id res chain seq x y z
N MET A 1 -13.50 -9.59 -26.09
CA MET A 1 -13.58 -8.52 -25.07
C MET A 1 -12.68 -8.81 -23.86
N TYR A 2 -12.80 -9.98 -23.22
CA TYR A 2 -11.96 -10.39 -22.07
C TYR A 2 -10.44 -10.37 -22.33
N GLY A 3 -9.97 -10.89 -23.47
CA GLY A 3 -8.54 -10.93 -23.79
C GLY A 3 -7.88 -9.55 -23.95
N MET A 4 -8.57 -8.60 -24.60
CA MET A 4 -8.06 -7.23 -24.76
C MET A 4 -7.96 -6.51 -23.42
N LEU A 5 -8.97 -6.68 -22.55
CA LEU A 5 -8.98 -6.11 -21.21
C LEU A 5 -7.85 -6.67 -20.34
N GLY A 6 -7.55 -7.97 -20.49
CA GLY A 6 -6.45 -8.64 -19.78
C GLY A 6 -5.06 -8.13 -20.20
N ILE A 7 -4.86 -7.92 -21.50
CA ILE A 7 -3.59 -7.35 -22.02
C ILE A 7 -3.40 -5.92 -21.51
N GLN A 8 -4.45 -5.09 -21.50
CA GLN A 8 -4.34 -3.73 -20.96
C GLN A 8 -4.07 -3.73 -19.46
N MET A 9 -4.67 -4.66 -18.70
CA MET A 9 -4.38 -4.84 -17.27
C MET A 9 -2.90 -5.17 -17.05
N GLN A 10 -2.33 -6.13 -17.79
CA GLN A 10 -0.92 -6.51 -17.67
C GLN A 10 0.03 -5.35 -17.99
N ARG A 11 -0.27 -4.58 -19.05
CA ARG A 11 0.49 -3.37 -19.39
C ARG A 11 0.41 -2.32 -18.28
N ALA A 12 -0.77 -2.11 -17.71
CA ALA A 12 -0.95 -1.19 -16.58
C ALA A 12 -0.21 -1.67 -15.32
N MET A 13 -0.22 -2.97 -15.02
CA MET A 13 0.54 -3.56 -13.91
C MET A 13 2.04 -3.29 -14.06
N PHE A 14 2.59 -3.49 -15.25
CA PHE A 14 3.99 -3.22 -15.53
C PHE A 14 4.33 -1.74 -15.33
N VAL A 15 3.53 -0.84 -15.92
CA VAL A 15 3.74 0.62 -15.78
C VAL A 15 3.64 1.06 -14.32
N LEU A 16 2.64 0.60 -13.57
CA LEU A 16 2.46 0.96 -12.17
C LEU A 16 3.56 0.39 -11.27
N THR A 17 4.06 -0.81 -11.57
CA THR A 17 5.23 -1.38 -10.88
C THR A 17 6.47 -0.53 -11.12
N LEU A 18 6.71 -0.09 -12.36
CA LEU A 18 7.82 0.81 -12.68
C LEU A 18 7.68 2.17 -11.98
N LEU A 19 6.48 2.76 -11.96
CA LEU A 19 6.24 4.03 -11.26
C LEU A 19 6.32 3.91 -9.74
N SER A 20 6.10 2.71 -9.18
CA SER A 20 6.28 2.45 -7.75
C SER A 20 7.75 2.54 -7.33
N VAL A 21 8.70 2.32 -8.25
CA VAL A 21 10.14 2.43 -7.97
C VAL A 21 10.55 3.85 -7.56
N PRO A 22 10.35 4.91 -8.37
CA PRO A 22 10.70 6.27 -7.95
C PRO A 22 9.90 6.72 -6.72
N LEU A 23 8.64 6.29 -6.58
CA LEU A 23 7.85 6.59 -5.39
C LEU A 23 8.43 5.95 -4.13
N SER A 24 8.95 4.72 -4.22
CA SER A 24 9.63 4.06 -3.11
C SER A 24 10.92 4.79 -2.69
N VAL A 25 11.65 5.36 -3.65
CA VAL A 25 12.83 6.19 -3.34
C VAL A 25 12.44 7.45 -2.58
N ILE A 26 11.33 8.09 -2.97
CA ILE A 26 10.80 9.25 -2.24
C ILE A 26 10.42 8.85 -0.80
N TRP A 27 9.72 7.73 -0.62
CA TRP A 27 9.30 7.25 0.71
C TRP A 27 10.48 6.82 1.58
N TYR A 28 11.53 6.27 0.98
CA TYR A 28 12.76 5.94 1.70
C TYR A 28 13.43 7.18 2.32
N ASN A 29 13.33 8.33 1.62
CA ASN A 29 13.90 9.60 2.02
C ASN A 29 12.94 10.51 2.81
N THR A 30 11.76 10.02 3.22
CA THR A 30 10.75 10.82 3.92
C THR A 30 11.29 11.56 5.14
N GLU A 31 12.16 10.94 5.93
CA GLU A 31 12.81 11.57 7.08
C GLU A 31 13.58 12.84 6.70
N HIS A 32 14.51 12.73 5.74
CA HIS A 32 15.30 13.87 5.26
C HIS A 32 14.44 14.95 4.61
N ILE A 33 13.40 14.56 3.88
CA ILE A 33 12.45 15.49 3.27
C ILE A 33 11.74 16.30 4.37
N LEU A 34 11.26 15.64 5.43
CA LEU A 34 10.56 16.32 6.53
C LEU A 34 11.49 17.25 7.31
N LEU A 35 12.71 16.81 7.62
CA LEU A 35 13.73 17.65 8.26
C LEU A 35 14.06 18.89 7.42
N PHE A 36 14.14 18.75 6.10
CA PHE A 36 14.37 19.87 5.19
C PHE A 36 13.25 20.92 5.26
N PHE A 37 12.00 20.49 5.49
CA PHE A 37 10.86 21.40 5.71
C PHE A 37 10.78 21.96 7.15
N GLY A 38 11.75 21.65 8.01
CA GLY A 38 11.81 22.14 9.39
C GLY A 38 10.89 21.40 10.35
N GLN A 39 10.53 20.14 10.06
CA GLN A 39 9.84 19.29 11.04
C GLN A 39 10.75 18.92 12.20
N ASP A 40 10.13 18.68 13.36
CA ASP A 40 10.81 18.16 14.54
C ASP A 40 11.50 16.81 14.24
N GLU A 41 12.70 16.63 14.77
CA GLU A 41 13.53 15.45 14.51
C GLU A 41 12.84 14.15 14.93
N SER A 42 12.19 14.15 16.10
CA SER A 42 11.50 12.96 16.60
C SER A 42 10.33 12.55 15.70
N ILE A 43 9.57 13.54 15.19
CA ILE A 43 8.46 13.31 14.26
C ILE A 43 8.99 12.83 12.90
N ALA A 44 10.06 13.44 12.39
CA ALA A 44 10.63 13.09 11.10
C ALA A 44 11.20 11.67 11.09
N THR A 45 11.92 11.26 12.14
CA THR A 45 12.45 9.89 12.27
C THR A 45 11.33 8.86 12.39
N MET A 46 10.29 9.15 13.17
CA MET A 46 9.09 8.30 13.29
C MET A 46 8.40 8.09 11.94
N ALA A 47 8.14 9.19 11.23
CA ALA A 47 7.50 9.16 9.92
C ALA A 47 8.38 8.45 8.87
N GLY A 48 9.69 8.66 8.90
CA GLY A 48 10.65 7.98 8.03
C GLY A 48 10.69 6.47 8.23
N SER A 49 10.76 6.02 9.49
CA SER A 49 10.71 4.59 9.83
C SER A 49 9.41 3.96 9.33
N TYR A 50 8.26 4.59 9.63
CA TYR A 50 6.96 4.13 9.17
C TYR A 50 6.86 4.08 7.63
N ALA A 51 7.34 5.12 6.93
CA ALA A 51 7.33 5.16 5.46
C ALA A 51 8.16 4.02 4.85
N ARG A 52 9.34 3.72 5.41
CA ARG A 52 10.19 2.59 4.96
C ARG A 52 9.49 1.25 5.12
N PHE A 53 8.80 1.01 6.24
CA PHE A 53 8.00 -0.22 6.43
C PHE A 53 6.83 -0.32 5.45
N MET A 54 6.30 0.81 4.98
CA MET A 54 5.19 0.85 4.04
C MET A 54 5.60 0.77 2.56
N ILE A 55 6.89 0.83 2.21
CA ILE A 55 7.36 0.73 0.81
C ILE A 55 6.78 -0.48 0.06
N PRO A 56 6.77 -1.72 0.61
CA PRO A 56 6.20 -2.87 -0.09
C PRO A 56 4.72 -2.69 -0.45
N SER A 57 3.97 -1.92 0.35
CA SER A 57 2.55 -1.69 0.13
C SER A 57 2.27 -0.89 -1.15
N ILE A 58 3.20 -0.05 -1.59
CA ILE A 58 3.07 0.77 -2.80
C ILE A 58 2.91 -0.13 -4.04
N PHE A 59 3.79 -1.13 -4.16
CA PHE A 59 3.78 -2.09 -5.25
C PHE A 59 2.51 -2.95 -5.24
N ALA A 60 2.17 -3.48 -4.06
CA ALA A 60 0.97 -4.30 -3.88
C ALA A 60 -0.30 -3.51 -4.24
N TYR A 61 -0.39 -2.25 -3.82
CA TYR A 61 -1.52 -1.38 -4.10
C TYR A 61 -1.67 -1.09 -5.60
N GLY A 62 -0.58 -0.80 -6.31
CA GLY A 62 -0.60 -0.63 -7.76
C GLY A 62 -1.18 -1.84 -8.49
N LEU A 63 -0.72 -3.04 -8.16
CA LEU A 63 -1.23 -4.29 -8.74
C LEU A 63 -2.69 -4.54 -8.39
N LEU A 64 -3.08 -4.32 -7.13
CA LEU A 64 -4.46 -4.47 -6.66
C LEU A 64 -5.41 -3.56 -7.44
N GLN A 65 -5.02 -2.31 -7.70
CA GLN A 65 -5.82 -1.37 -8.49
C GLN A 65 -6.05 -1.85 -9.94
N CYS A 66 -5.05 -2.48 -10.57
CA CYS A 66 -5.22 -3.09 -11.89
C CYS A 66 -6.26 -4.22 -11.87
N VAL A 67 -6.17 -5.13 -10.90
CA VAL A 67 -7.11 -6.26 -10.77
C VAL A 67 -8.53 -5.75 -10.49
N ASN A 68 -8.67 -4.77 -9.59
CA ASN A 68 -9.98 -4.21 -9.24
C ASN A 68 -10.67 -3.61 -10.46
N ARG A 69 -9.95 -2.81 -11.25
CA ARG A 69 -10.50 -2.21 -12.48
C ARG A 69 -10.85 -3.26 -13.53
N PHE A 70 -10.04 -4.30 -13.68
CA PHE A 70 -10.32 -5.40 -14.60
C PHE A 70 -11.59 -6.16 -14.23
N LEU A 71 -11.77 -6.50 -12.94
CA LEU A 71 -12.97 -7.20 -12.43
C LEU A 71 -14.22 -6.32 -12.50
N GLN A 72 -14.11 -5.04 -12.12
CA GLN A 72 -15.21 -4.07 -12.22
C GLN A 72 -15.68 -3.85 -13.66
N ALA A 73 -14.74 -3.76 -14.62
CA ALA A 73 -15.07 -3.60 -16.03
C ALA A 73 -15.74 -4.85 -16.65
N GLN A 74 -15.66 -6.00 -15.97
CA GLN A 74 -16.40 -7.22 -16.30
C GLN A 74 -17.70 -7.37 -15.52
N SER A 75 -18.06 -6.39 -14.69
CA SER A 75 -19.20 -6.44 -13.77
C SER A 75 -19.15 -7.63 -12.79
N ASN A 76 -17.96 -8.19 -12.53
CA ASN A 76 -17.77 -9.33 -11.62
C ASN A 76 -17.01 -8.90 -10.36
N VAL A 77 -17.71 -8.23 -9.45
CA VAL A 77 -17.12 -7.66 -8.22
C VAL A 77 -17.15 -8.60 -7.02
N PHE A 78 -17.77 -9.78 -7.14
CA PHE A 78 -17.89 -10.73 -6.03
C PHE A 78 -16.52 -11.18 -5.47
N PRO A 79 -15.52 -11.57 -6.29
CA PRO A 79 -14.21 -11.94 -5.78
C PRO A 79 -13.52 -10.79 -5.03
N LEU A 80 -13.70 -9.55 -5.51
CA LEU A 80 -13.14 -8.36 -4.89
C LEU A 80 -13.73 -8.15 -3.48
N VAL A 81 -15.06 -8.22 -3.36
CA VAL A 81 -15.75 -8.01 -2.07
C VAL A 81 -15.35 -9.10 -1.07
N PHE A 82 -15.31 -10.35 -1.51
CA PHE A 82 -14.93 -11.48 -0.66
C PHE A 82 -13.49 -11.36 -0.12
N CYS A 83 -12.52 -11.12 -1.00
CA CYS A 83 -11.12 -10.92 -0.60
C CYS A 83 -10.94 -9.69 0.30
N SER A 84 -11.65 -8.59 0.01
CA SER A 84 -11.62 -7.38 0.83
C SER A 84 -12.17 -7.63 2.22
N GLY A 85 -13.24 -8.43 2.35
CA GLY A 85 -13.80 -8.84 3.63
C GLY A 85 -12.77 -9.60 4.47
N ILE A 86 -12.13 -10.61 3.90
CA ILE A 86 -11.08 -11.39 4.58
C ILE A 86 -9.90 -10.50 4.99
N ALA A 87 -9.40 -9.68 4.05
CA ALA A 87 -8.29 -8.78 4.31
C ALA A 87 -8.61 -7.79 5.44
N THR A 88 -9.83 -7.25 5.47
CA THR A 88 -10.28 -6.33 6.52
C THR A 88 -10.38 -7.03 7.87
N SER A 89 -10.97 -8.23 7.93
CA SER A 89 -11.04 -9.01 9.17
C SER A 89 -9.65 -9.34 9.71
N LEU A 90 -8.74 -9.78 8.85
CA LEU A 90 -7.35 -10.03 9.22
C LEU A 90 -6.66 -8.74 9.68
N HIS A 91 -6.87 -7.62 8.99
CA HIS A 91 -6.29 -6.33 9.37
C HIS A 91 -6.76 -5.88 10.76
N VAL A 92 -8.06 -6.00 11.07
CA VAL A 92 -8.59 -5.69 12.41
C VAL A 92 -7.95 -6.56 13.48
N LEU A 93 -7.85 -7.88 13.25
CA LEU A 93 -7.22 -8.81 14.19
C LEU A 93 -5.73 -8.50 14.39
N LEU A 94 -5.00 -8.25 13.30
CA LEU A 94 -3.58 -7.92 13.34
C LEU A 94 -3.33 -6.60 14.06
N CYS A 95 -4.11 -5.55 13.75
CA CYS A 95 -4.02 -4.27 14.44
C CYS A 95 -4.32 -4.42 15.94
N TRP A 96 -5.34 -5.20 16.32
CA TRP A 96 -5.63 -5.49 17.72
C TRP A 96 -4.44 -6.14 18.42
N VAL A 97 -3.83 -7.17 17.82
CA VAL A 97 -2.69 -7.88 18.41
C VAL A 97 -1.43 -6.99 18.47
N LEU A 98 -1.11 -6.30 17.38
CA LEU A 98 0.12 -5.50 17.28
C LEU A 98 0.09 -4.23 18.13
N VAL A 99 -1.09 -3.59 18.25
CA VAL A 99 -1.22 -2.36 19.04
C VAL A 99 -1.39 -2.67 20.52
N LEU A 100 -2.25 -3.64 20.89
CA LEU A 100 -2.64 -3.84 22.29
C LEU A 100 -1.84 -4.95 23.01
N LYS A 101 -1.24 -5.91 22.28
CA LYS A 101 -0.64 -7.11 22.87
C LYS A 101 0.87 -7.21 22.70
N SER A 102 1.46 -6.63 21.67
CA SER A 102 2.90 -6.81 21.38
C SER A 102 3.81 -5.67 21.83
N GLY A 103 3.28 -4.61 22.44
CA GLY A 103 4.08 -3.45 22.89
C GLY A 103 4.73 -2.65 21.74
N LEU A 104 4.33 -2.90 20.48
CA LEU A 104 4.76 -2.12 19.31
C LEU A 104 3.89 -0.87 19.08
N GLY A 105 2.78 -0.73 19.82
CA GLY A 105 2.01 0.49 19.84
C GLY A 105 2.81 1.60 20.50
N TYR A 106 3.03 2.70 19.80
CA TYR A 106 3.43 3.98 20.39
C TYR A 106 2.27 4.55 21.21
N LEU A 107 1.91 3.86 22.29
CA LEU A 107 1.10 4.42 23.35
C LEU A 107 2.09 4.86 24.43
N VAL A 108 2.27 6.18 24.52
CA VAL A 108 2.76 6.86 25.72
C VAL A 108 1.90 6.46 26.92
#